data_AF-A0A7V2IBV8-F1
#
_entry.id   AF-A0A7V2IBV8-F1
#
_cell.length_a   1.000
_cell.length_b   1.000
_cell.length_c   1.000
_cell.angle_alpha   90.00
_cell.angle_beta   90.00
_cell.angle_gamma   90.00
#
_symmetry.space_group_name_H-M   'P 1'
#
loop_
_entity.id
_entity.type
_entity.pdbx_description
1 polymer ?
#
loop_
_entity_poly.entity_id
_entity_poly.type
_entity_poly.pdbx_seq_one_letter_code
_entity_poly.pdbx_strand_id
1 'polypeptide(L)'
;MHRTPPATVGGRARPALDTPGSPAVESPRSPRSTSCREPPNLREGTMAATRWYLKGQGYEFCNCQFGCGCNFGGFPNSQDGSCRALVGLAIGEGRCGEVDLGGVKCAGLFHWPKAIHEGHGRAVFVVDPATTDPQVEALAQIFTGQLGGNPWEILGPTFTVQGLVRAPITIEGRGRKSTFRVEGVGEGRGDTLKNPVTGEDHLVDVVLDRGFIWTRGECGAGSFQASAAGLSVAAERSNWIYYQFEWSNAA
;
A
#
# COMPACT_ATOMS: atom_id res chain seq x y z
N MET A 1 20.57 -10.31 -53.91
CA MET A 1 19.14 -9.94 -54.04
C MET A 1 18.99 -8.51 -53.54
N HIS A 2 18.95 -7.56 -54.47
CA HIS A 2 18.68 -6.15 -54.17
C HIS A 2 17.18 -5.94 -54.00
N ARG A 3 16.77 -5.27 -52.91
CA ARG A 3 15.46 -4.62 -52.81
C ARG A 3 15.60 -3.25 -52.18
N THR A 4 15.29 -2.25 -52.99
CA THR A 4 15.10 -0.82 -52.72
C THR A 4 13.86 -0.58 -51.86
N PRO A 5 13.85 0.42 -50.96
CA PRO A 5 12.63 1.05 -50.44
C PRO A 5 12.33 2.41 -51.12
N PRO A 6 11.05 2.85 -51.16
CA PRO A 6 10.58 3.95 -52.00
C PRO A 6 10.69 5.34 -51.36
N ALA A 7 10.57 6.34 -52.24
CA ALA A 7 10.68 7.77 -51.99
C ALA A 7 9.49 8.38 -51.23
N THR A 8 9.77 9.43 -50.44
CA THR A 8 8.77 10.41 -50.00
C THR A 8 9.26 11.85 -50.22
N VAL A 9 8.55 12.47 -51.16
CA VAL A 9 8.30 13.88 -51.51
C VAL A 9 8.76 14.94 -50.49
N GLY A 10 9.56 15.89 -50.98
CA GLY A 10 9.95 17.11 -50.28
C GLY A 10 8.84 18.17 -50.26
N GLY A 11 8.53 18.65 -49.06
CA GLY A 11 7.73 19.85 -48.82
C GLY A 11 8.60 21.09 -48.84
N ARG A 12 8.29 22.04 -49.73
CA ARG A 12 8.94 23.35 -49.85
C ARG A 12 8.59 24.25 -48.66
N ALA A 13 9.62 24.85 -48.06
CA ALA A 13 9.50 25.96 -47.13
C ALA A 13 8.88 27.19 -47.82
N ARG A 14 7.99 27.89 -47.11
CA ARG A 14 7.48 29.22 -47.47
C ARG A 14 8.01 30.26 -46.48
N PRO A 15 8.33 31.50 -46.93
CA PRO A 15 9.06 32.47 -46.15
C PRO A 15 8.17 33.31 -45.22
N ALA A 16 8.82 33.89 -44.21
CA ALA A 16 8.28 34.82 -43.23
C ALA A 16 7.74 36.10 -43.89
N LEU A 17 6.63 36.61 -43.34
CA LEU A 17 6.07 37.92 -43.67
C LEU A 17 6.12 38.79 -42.42
N ASP A 18 6.98 39.81 -42.49
CA ASP A 18 7.00 40.97 -41.63
C ASP A 18 5.70 41.78 -41.77
N THR A 19 5.18 42.28 -40.66
CA THR A 19 4.18 43.36 -40.66
C THR A 19 4.50 44.41 -39.58
N PRO A 20 4.18 45.70 -39.81
CA PRO A 20 4.88 46.82 -39.22
C PRO A 20 4.26 47.32 -37.91
N GLY A 21 5.09 48.02 -37.13
CA GLY A 21 4.75 48.59 -35.83
C GLY A 21 3.62 49.63 -35.85
N SER A 22 2.92 49.70 -34.72
CA SER A 22 1.99 50.75 -34.34
C SER A 22 2.38 51.33 -32.97
N PRO A 23 2.00 52.59 -32.69
CA PRO A 23 2.77 53.50 -31.86
C PRO A 23 2.54 53.34 -30.35
N ALA A 24 3.51 53.85 -29.58
CA ALA A 24 3.49 53.90 -28.12
C ALA A 24 2.31 54.72 -27.60
N VAL A 25 1.49 54.11 -26.74
CA VAL A 25 0.44 54.78 -25.97
C VAL A 25 0.95 55.05 -24.56
N GLU A 26 0.93 56.33 -24.19
CA GLU A 26 1.28 56.88 -22.89
C GLU A 26 0.38 56.34 -21.76
N SER A 27 1.00 55.99 -20.63
CA SER A 27 0.34 55.46 -19.44
C SER A 27 -0.27 56.58 -18.57
N PRO A 28 -1.54 56.52 -18.15
CA PRO A 28 -2.09 57.48 -17.20
C PRO A 28 -1.60 57.20 -15.77
N ARG A 29 -1.21 58.27 -15.06
CA ARG A 29 -0.79 58.24 -13.65
C ARG A 29 -1.92 57.76 -12.73
N SER A 30 -1.61 56.78 -11.88
CA SER A 30 -2.48 56.25 -10.83
C SER A 30 -2.73 57.28 -9.70
N PRO A 31 -3.97 57.48 -9.23
CA PRO A 31 -4.24 58.26 -8.01
C PRO A 31 -3.96 57.43 -6.74
N ARG A 32 -3.50 58.14 -5.70
CA ARG A 32 -3.01 57.64 -4.40
C ARG A 32 -3.99 56.69 -3.72
N SER A 33 -3.47 55.55 -3.24
CA SER A 33 -4.21 54.54 -2.49
C SER A 33 -4.60 55.04 -1.09
N THR A 34 -5.91 55.05 -0.82
CA THR A 34 -6.48 55.09 0.52
C THR A 34 -6.36 53.70 1.16
N SER A 35 -5.91 53.64 2.42
CA SER A 35 -5.65 52.38 3.12
C SER A 35 -6.92 51.54 3.30
N CYS A 36 -7.00 50.40 2.63
CA CYS A 36 -7.89 49.31 3.03
C CYS A 36 -7.22 48.56 4.18
N ARG A 37 -7.84 48.56 5.36
CA ARG A 37 -7.44 47.69 6.47
C ARG A 37 -7.73 46.24 6.08
N GLU A 38 -6.71 45.41 6.17
CA GLU A 38 -6.76 43.97 5.96
C GLU A 38 -7.56 43.30 7.10
N PRO A 39 -8.53 42.40 6.81
CA PRO A 39 -9.22 41.67 7.85
C PRO A 39 -8.24 40.69 8.53
N PRO A 40 -8.40 40.42 9.85
CA PRO A 40 -7.49 39.54 10.56
C PRO A 40 -7.54 38.12 9.99
N ASN A 41 -6.35 37.58 9.70
CA ASN A 41 -6.09 36.20 9.31
C ASN A 41 -6.97 35.21 10.09
N LEU A 42 -7.99 34.66 9.43
CA LEU A 42 -8.52 33.36 9.78
C LEU A 42 -7.38 32.37 9.51
N ARG A 43 -6.67 32.00 10.58
CA ARG A 43 -5.81 30.83 10.57
C ARG A 43 -6.72 29.65 10.23
N GLU A 44 -6.67 29.20 8.98
CA GLU A 44 -7.01 27.82 8.64
C GLU A 44 -6.10 26.95 9.51
N GLY A 45 -6.65 26.51 10.64
CA GLY A 45 -6.05 25.48 11.43
C GLY A 45 -6.09 24.22 10.59
N THR A 46 -4.98 23.91 9.92
CA THR A 46 -4.65 22.52 9.61
C THR A 46 -4.72 21.79 10.94
N MET A 47 -5.83 21.07 11.19
CA MET A 47 -5.89 20.11 12.28
C MET A 47 -4.69 19.21 12.08
N ALA A 48 -3.65 19.38 12.91
CA ALA A 48 -2.48 18.54 12.81
C ALA A 48 -2.96 17.10 13.01
N ALA A 49 -2.93 16.30 11.94
CA ALA A 49 -3.40 14.94 11.99
C ALA A 49 -2.69 14.22 13.15
N THR A 50 -3.47 13.50 13.96
CA THR A 50 -2.96 12.73 15.11
C THR A 50 -1.73 11.94 14.69
N ARG A 51 -0.60 12.19 15.35
CA ARG A 51 0.66 11.50 15.04
C ARG A 51 0.57 10.04 15.43
N TRP A 52 1.09 9.18 14.57
CA TRP A 52 1.17 7.75 14.84
C TRP A 52 2.46 7.13 14.29
N TYR A 53 2.86 6.04 14.93
CA TYR A 53 3.87 5.12 14.42
C TYR A 53 3.51 3.68 14.78
N LEU A 54 3.93 2.73 13.94
CA LEU A 54 3.81 1.30 14.17
C LEU A 54 5.11 0.61 13.77
N LYS A 55 5.60 -0.30 14.60
CA LYS A 55 6.76 -1.14 14.33
C LYS A 55 6.48 -2.57 14.72
N GLY A 56 6.82 -3.51 13.84
CA GLY A 56 6.51 -4.92 14.10
C GLY A 56 6.83 -5.86 12.95
N GLN A 57 6.18 -7.02 13.00
CA GLN A 57 6.36 -8.11 12.05
C GLN A 57 5.13 -8.27 11.17
N GLY A 58 5.36 -8.37 9.85
CA GLY A 58 4.33 -8.63 8.86
C GLY A 58 4.41 -10.04 8.31
N TYR A 59 3.22 -10.63 8.11
CA TYR A 59 3.00 -11.97 7.59
C TYR A 59 2.08 -11.85 6.38
N GLU A 60 2.64 -11.64 5.19
CA GLU A 60 1.88 -11.43 3.95
C GLU A 60 1.80 -12.69 3.10
N PHE A 61 0.60 -13.28 3.04
CA PHE A 61 0.27 -14.38 2.14
C PHE A 61 -0.56 -13.83 0.96
N CYS A 62 -0.03 -13.93 -0.25
CA CYS A 62 -0.66 -13.41 -1.46
C CYS A 62 -0.95 -14.52 -2.46
N ASN A 63 -2.04 -14.41 -3.23
CA ASN A 63 -2.41 -15.38 -4.27
C ASN A 63 -1.53 -15.33 -5.53
N CYS A 64 -0.67 -14.33 -5.64
CA CYS A 64 0.32 -14.18 -6.70
C CYS A 64 1.32 -15.35 -6.74
N GLN A 65 1.92 -15.58 -7.91
CA GLN A 65 3.12 -16.43 -8.00
C GLN A 65 4.28 -15.81 -7.21
N PHE A 66 5.30 -16.64 -6.90
CA PHE A 66 6.46 -16.24 -6.09
C PHE A 66 7.05 -14.89 -6.52
N GLY A 67 7.38 -14.06 -5.52
CA GLY A 67 7.86 -12.70 -5.67
C GLY A 67 6.75 -11.64 -5.57
N CYS A 68 5.52 -11.94 -5.99
CA CYS A 68 4.49 -10.95 -6.34
C CYS A 68 5.01 -9.90 -7.33
N GLY A 69 4.48 -9.87 -8.55
CA GLY A 69 4.91 -8.88 -9.56
C GLY A 69 4.89 -7.43 -9.07
N CYS A 70 3.99 -7.13 -8.13
CA CYS A 70 3.88 -5.84 -7.43
C CYS A 70 5.19 -5.34 -6.79
N ASN A 71 5.99 -6.23 -6.20
CA ASN A 71 7.25 -5.88 -5.53
C ASN A 71 8.40 -5.65 -6.52
N PHE A 72 8.22 -6.03 -7.79
CA PHE A 72 9.25 -5.98 -8.83
C PHE A 72 8.90 -4.97 -9.94
N GLY A 73 8.03 -4.00 -9.65
CA GLY A 73 7.61 -2.97 -10.60
C GLY A 73 6.58 -3.43 -11.64
N GLY A 74 5.92 -4.57 -11.41
CA GLY A 74 4.84 -5.10 -12.24
C GLY A 74 3.46 -5.05 -11.58
N PHE A 75 2.50 -5.71 -12.22
CA PHE A 75 1.14 -5.91 -11.72
C PHE A 75 0.98 -7.29 -11.05
N PRO A 76 -0.17 -7.62 -10.42
CA PRO A 76 -0.40 -8.96 -9.89
C PRO A 76 -0.16 -10.03 -10.95
N ASN A 77 0.69 -11.00 -10.61
CA ASN A 77 1.00 -12.17 -11.46
C ASN A 77 0.26 -13.42 -10.96
N SER A 78 -0.92 -13.23 -10.39
CA SER A 78 -1.91 -14.29 -10.15
C SER A 78 -2.52 -14.75 -11.47
N GLN A 79 -3.07 -15.96 -11.50
CA GLN A 79 -3.62 -16.56 -12.72
C GLN A 79 -4.79 -15.75 -13.32
N ASP A 80 -5.61 -15.12 -12.48
CA ASP A 80 -6.78 -14.33 -12.88
C ASP A 80 -6.52 -12.81 -12.88
N GLY A 81 -5.27 -12.38 -12.60
CA GLY A 81 -4.90 -10.97 -12.50
C GLY A 81 -5.42 -10.24 -11.27
N SER A 82 -6.10 -10.94 -10.34
CA SER A 82 -6.60 -10.36 -9.09
C SER A 82 -5.51 -10.25 -8.01
N CYS A 83 -5.69 -9.38 -7.03
CA CYS A 83 -4.86 -9.33 -5.83
C CYS A 83 -5.67 -9.77 -4.62
N ARG A 84 -5.34 -10.93 -4.05
CA ARG A 84 -5.98 -11.47 -2.85
C ARG A 84 -4.93 -11.82 -1.82
N ALA A 85 -5.17 -11.43 -0.57
CA ALA A 85 -4.19 -11.63 0.49
C ALA A 85 -4.83 -11.90 1.85
N LEU A 86 -4.12 -12.68 2.66
CA LEU A 86 -4.23 -12.68 4.11
C LEU A 86 -2.95 -12.05 4.65
N VAL A 87 -3.08 -10.91 5.35
CA VAL A 87 -1.94 -10.19 5.93
C VAL A 87 -2.09 -10.15 7.43
N GLY A 88 -1.17 -10.78 8.15
CA GLY A 88 -1.09 -10.71 9.60
C GLY A 88 -0.07 -9.67 10.05
N LEU A 89 -0.33 -9.00 11.17
CA LEU A 89 0.59 -8.07 11.81
C LEU A 89 0.73 -8.41 13.30
N ALA A 90 1.96 -8.42 13.78
CA ALA A 90 2.29 -8.40 15.19
C ALA A 90 3.00 -7.08 15.50
N ILE A 91 2.28 -6.13 16.11
CA ILE A 91 2.81 -4.82 16.46
C ILE A 91 3.62 -4.98 17.76
N GLY A 92 4.94 -4.78 17.66
CA GLY A 92 5.82 -4.79 18.82
C GLY A 92 5.76 -3.47 19.58
N GLU A 93 5.85 -2.37 18.84
CA GLU A 93 5.80 -1.01 19.37
C GLU A 93 4.85 -0.18 18.50
N GLY A 94 4.05 0.68 19.10
CA GLY A 94 3.21 1.58 18.33
C GLY A 94 2.42 2.53 19.19
N ARG A 95 2.05 3.67 18.62
CA ARG A 95 1.23 4.69 19.27
C ARG A 95 0.42 5.46 18.25
N CYS A 96 -0.77 5.91 18.63
CA CYS A 96 -1.59 6.85 17.89
C CYS A 96 -2.13 7.91 18.85
N GLY A 97 -1.57 9.12 18.83
CA GLY A 97 -1.83 10.12 19.88
C GLY A 97 -1.43 9.58 21.25
N GLU A 98 -2.39 9.46 22.16
CA GLU A 98 -2.19 8.87 23.50
C GLU A 98 -2.48 7.36 23.57
N VAL A 99 -2.99 6.76 22.49
CA VAL A 99 -3.35 5.33 22.46
C VAL A 99 -2.10 4.49 22.20
N ASP A 100 -1.75 3.63 23.15
CA ASP A 100 -0.71 2.61 22.98
C ASP A 100 -1.22 1.46 22.11
N LEU A 101 -0.46 1.11 21.07
CA LEU A 101 -0.75 0.03 20.12
C LEU A 101 0.27 -1.11 20.23
N GLY A 102 1.22 -1.03 21.16
CA GLY A 102 2.18 -2.10 21.44
C GLY A 102 1.50 -3.42 21.82
N GLY A 103 2.03 -4.53 21.32
CA GLY A 103 1.53 -5.88 21.59
C GLY A 103 0.25 -6.28 20.84
N VAL A 104 -0.36 -5.37 20.07
CA VAL A 104 -1.57 -5.69 19.30
C VAL A 104 -1.23 -6.67 18.18
N LYS A 105 -2.02 -7.73 18.07
CA LYS A 105 -2.05 -8.63 16.91
C LYS A 105 -3.32 -8.35 16.12
N CYS A 106 -3.17 -8.20 14.81
CA CYS A 106 -4.29 -7.99 13.91
C CYS A 106 -4.02 -8.63 12.54
N ALA A 107 -5.06 -8.72 11.72
CA ALA A 107 -4.97 -9.23 10.37
C ALA A 107 -5.94 -8.50 9.43
N GLY A 108 -5.68 -8.59 8.12
CA GLY A 108 -6.58 -8.16 7.07
C GLY A 108 -6.74 -9.24 6.02
N LEU A 109 -7.99 -9.51 5.64
CA LEU A 109 -8.33 -10.26 4.43
C LEU A 109 -8.60 -9.23 3.34
N PHE A 110 -7.87 -9.29 2.24
CA PHE A 110 -7.99 -8.33 1.17
C PHE A 110 -8.32 -8.99 -0.16
N HIS A 111 -9.19 -8.36 -0.93
CA HIS A 111 -9.51 -8.76 -2.29
C HIS A 111 -9.73 -7.55 -3.18
N TRP A 112 -8.80 -7.33 -4.10
CA TRP A 112 -8.97 -6.46 -5.27
C TRP A 112 -9.22 -7.33 -6.50
N PRO A 113 -10.25 -7.02 -7.32
CA PRO A 113 -10.51 -7.75 -8.56
C PRO A 113 -9.35 -7.70 -9.56
N LYS A 114 -8.53 -6.65 -9.48
CA LYS A 114 -7.34 -6.39 -10.31
C LYS A 114 -6.20 -5.82 -9.46
N ALA A 115 -5.31 -5.02 -10.07
CA ALA A 115 -4.24 -4.34 -9.35
C ALA A 115 -4.78 -3.37 -8.30
N ILE A 116 -4.08 -3.26 -7.17
CA ILE A 116 -4.51 -2.48 -5.99
C ILE A 116 -4.88 -1.03 -6.37
N HIS A 117 -4.06 -0.38 -7.19
CA HIS A 117 -4.26 1.02 -7.62
C HIS A 117 -5.51 1.25 -8.49
N GLU A 118 -6.10 0.19 -9.07
CA GLU A 118 -7.38 0.28 -9.77
C GLU A 118 -8.58 0.37 -8.81
N GLY A 119 -8.35 0.21 -7.51
CA GLY A 119 -9.38 0.32 -6.48
C GLY A 119 -10.34 -0.87 -6.48
N HIS A 120 -11.58 -0.62 -6.06
CA HIS A 120 -12.64 -1.64 -5.91
C HIS A 120 -12.28 -2.79 -4.97
N GLY A 121 -11.30 -2.57 -4.09
CA GLY A 121 -10.91 -3.53 -3.08
C GLY A 121 -11.98 -3.72 -2.01
N ARG A 122 -11.93 -4.87 -1.37
CA ARG A 122 -12.69 -5.17 -0.16
C ARG A 122 -11.72 -5.66 0.91
N ALA A 123 -11.91 -5.18 2.13
CA ALA A 123 -11.12 -5.57 3.28
C ALA A 123 -12.01 -6.04 4.42
N VAL A 124 -11.61 -7.12 5.09
CA VAL A 124 -12.15 -7.49 6.41
C VAL A 124 -10.99 -7.48 7.38
N PHE A 125 -11.13 -6.74 8.48
CA PHE A 125 -10.10 -6.69 9.50
C PHE A 125 -10.42 -7.66 10.63
N VAL A 126 -9.36 -8.18 11.25
CA VAL A 126 -9.44 -8.98 12.46
C VAL A 126 -8.50 -8.41 13.49
N VAL A 127 -8.95 -8.34 14.74
CA VAL A 127 -8.08 -8.02 15.90
C VAL A 127 -8.19 -9.12 16.93
N ASP A 128 -7.11 -9.30 17.70
CA ASP A 128 -7.13 -10.16 18.87
C ASP A 128 -8.21 -9.68 19.89
N PRO A 129 -8.89 -10.57 20.63
CA PRO A 129 -9.92 -10.17 21.57
C PRO A 129 -9.41 -9.23 22.68
N ALA A 130 -8.12 -9.26 22.99
CA ALA A 130 -7.50 -8.35 23.96
C ALA A 130 -7.36 -6.90 23.47
N THR A 131 -7.53 -6.63 22.16
CA THR A 131 -7.42 -5.27 21.60
C THR A 131 -8.60 -4.42 22.06
N THR A 132 -8.35 -3.31 22.75
CA THR A 132 -9.40 -2.45 23.29
C THR A 132 -10.11 -1.64 22.20
N ASP A 133 -11.31 -1.11 22.48
CA ASP A 133 -12.04 -0.28 21.50
C ASP A 133 -11.26 0.99 21.08
N PRO A 134 -10.56 1.72 21.97
CA PRO A 134 -9.69 2.83 21.56
C PRO A 134 -8.56 2.39 20.60
N GLN A 135 -7.99 1.19 20.80
CA GLN A 135 -6.97 0.64 19.90
C GLN A 135 -7.57 0.28 18.54
N VAL A 136 -8.76 -0.31 18.53
CA VAL A 136 -9.50 -0.61 17.28
C VAL A 136 -9.77 0.66 16.50
N GLU A 137 -10.27 1.70 17.16
CA GLU A 137 -10.57 2.99 16.52
C GLU A 137 -9.30 3.64 15.93
N ALA A 138 -8.20 3.65 16.69
CA ALA A 138 -6.92 4.13 16.21
C ALA A 138 -6.42 3.35 14.97
N LEU A 139 -6.47 2.01 15.02
CA LEU A 139 -6.08 1.17 13.87
C LEU A 139 -7.00 1.36 12.67
N ALA A 140 -8.30 1.59 12.89
CA ALA A 140 -9.24 1.86 11.81
C ALA A 140 -8.88 3.16 11.08
N GLN A 141 -8.59 4.23 11.81
CA GLN A 141 -8.17 5.51 11.21
C GLN A 141 -6.82 5.39 10.48
N ILE A 142 -5.88 4.61 11.02
CA ILE A 142 -4.60 4.34 10.35
C ILE A 142 -4.83 3.53 9.07
N PHE A 143 -5.43 2.34 9.16
CA PHE A 143 -5.53 1.39 8.03
C PHE A 143 -6.44 1.87 6.90
N THR A 144 -7.41 2.74 7.19
CA THR A 144 -8.22 3.40 6.15
C THR A 144 -7.53 4.62 5.52
N GLY A 145 -6.35 5.00 6.01
CA GLY A 145 -5.56 6.13 5.51
C GLY A 145 -6.03 7.49 6.01
N GLN A 146 -7.00 7.57 6.92
CA GLN A 146 -7.56 8.84 7.41
C GLN A 146 -6.53 9.72 8.12
N LEU A 147 -5.53 9.11 8.78
CA LEU A 147 -4.43 9.84 9.44
C LEU A 147 -3.22 10.09 8.53
N GLY A 148 -3.28 9.73 7.26
CA GLY A 148 -2.14 9.75 6.34
C GLY A 148 -1.00 8.82 6.76
N GLY A 149 0.15 8.94 6.10
CA GLY A 149 1.35 8.15 6.37
C GLY A 149 1.41 6.82 5.62
N ASN A 150 2.64 6.41 5.30
CA ASN A 150 2.87 5.15 4.58
C ASN A 150 2.66 3.93 5.49
N PRO A 151 2.16 2.80 4.94
CA PRO A 151 1.67 2.61 3.57
C PRO A 151 0.18 2.98 3.41
N TRP A 152 -0.51 3.30 4.50
CA TRP A 152 -1.97 3.27 4.54
C TRP A 152 -2.64 4.47 3.89
N GLU A 153 -1.97 5.61 3.76
CA GLU A 153 -2.45 6.72 2.95
C GLU A 153 -2.63 6.35 1.47
N ILE A 154 -1.82 5.39 0.98
CA ILE A 154 -1.90 4.87 -0.39
C ILE A 154 -2.87 3.69 -0.45
N LEU A 155 -2.80 2.75 0.49
CA LEU A 155 -3.57 1.51 0.43
C LEU A 155 -5.03 1.70 0.86
N GLY A 156 -5.27 2.45 1.94
CA GLY A 156 -6.59 2.64 2.55
C GLY A 156 -7.69 3.07 1.56
N PRO A 157 -7.45 4.07 0.71
CA PRO A 157 -8.43 4.53 -0.28
C PRO A 157 -8.80 3.52 -1.37
N THR A 158 -8.03 2.44 -1.52
CA THR A 158 -8.23 1.46 -2.61
C THR A 158 -9.25 0.37 -2.28
N PHE A 159 -9.74 0.32 -1.05
CA PHE A 159 -10.69 -0.69 -0.61
C PHE A 159 -11.84 -0.12 0.24
N THR A 160 -12.90 -0.91 0.37
CA THR A 160 -14.01 -0.66 1.29
C THR A 160 -14.01 -1.70 2.40
N VAL A 161 -14.16 -1.26 3.65
CA VAL A 161 -14.20 -2.15 4.81
C VAL A 161 -15.56 -2.86 4.87
N GLN A 162 -15.54 -4.19 4.85
CA GLN A 162 -16.74 -5.03 4.89
C GLN A 162 -17.10 -5.49 6.31
N GLY A 163 -16.13 -5.46 7.23
CA GLY A 163 -16.36 -5.84 8.61
C GLY A 163 -15.09 -5.86 9.46
N LEU A 164 -15.32 -5.96 10.77
CA LEU A 164 -14.31 -6.21 11.79
C LEU A 164 -14.70 -7.47 12.57
N VAL A 165 -13.75 -8.37 12.76
CA VAL A 165 -13.92 -9.57 13.61
C VAL A 165 -12.96 -9.49 14.79
N ARG A 166 -13.41 -9.96 15.96
CA ARG A 166 -12.55 -10.19 17.12
C ARG A 166 -12.36 -11.69 17.29
N ALA A 167 -11.15 -12.19 17.08
CA ALA A 167 -10.86 -13.62 17.13
C ALA A 167 -9.43 -13.87 17.61
N PRO A 168 -9.18 -14.90 18.46
CA PRO A 168 -7.83 -15.23 18.91
C PRO A 168 -6.83 -15.38 17.77
N ILE A 169 -5.69 -14.71 17.89
CA ILE A 169 -4.61 -14.76 16.89
C ILE A 169 -3.39 -15.46 17.49
N THR A 170 -2.93 -16.52 16.83
CA THR A 170 -1.73 -17.27 17.21
C THR A 170 -0.70 -17.22 16.09
N ILE A 171 0.56 -17.06 16.48
CA ILE A 171 1.71 -17.05 15.57
C ILE A 171 2.69 -18.09 16.07
N GLU A 172 2.97 -19.08 15.24
CA GLU A 172 3.87 -20.20 15.53
C GLU A 172 5.07 -20.13 14.59
N GLY A 173 6.25 -20.56 15.07
CA GLY A 173 7.47 -20.57 14.25
C GLY A 173 8.22 -19.24 14.23
N ARG A 174 9.05 -19.04 13.20
CA ARG A 174 9.90 -17.85 13.05
C ARG A 174 10.23 -17.57 11.60
N GLY A 175 10.21 -16.29 11.23
CA GLY A 175 10.61 -15.82 9.90
C GLY A 175 9.78 -16.48 8.80
N ARG A 176 10.43 -17.00 7.77
CA ARG A 176 9.78 -17.70 6.65
C ARG A 176 9.01 -18.95 7.06
N LYS A 177 9.42 -19.63 8.14
CA LYS A 177 8.79 -20.85 8.65
C LYS A 177 7.83 -20.49 9.77
N SER A 178 6.85 -19.65 9.44
CA SER A 178 5.83 -19.17 10.38
C SER A 178 4.44 -19.61 9.96
N THR A 179 3.58 -19.88 10.94
CA THR A 179 2.15 -20.08 10.75
C THR A 179 1.41 -18.96 11.47
N PHE A 180 0.53 -18.27 10.76
CA PHE A 180 -0.35 -17.24 11.31
C PHE A 180 -1.79 -17.78 11.29
N ARG A 181 -2.41 -17.89 12.46
CA ARG A 181 -3.75 -18.48 12.60
C ARG A 181 -4.69 -17.54 13.32
N VAL A 182 -5.89 -17.42 12.78
CA VAL A 182 -7.01 -16.65 13.32
C VAL A 182 -8.16 -17.61 13.57
N GLU A 183 -8.47 -17.86 14.83
CA GLU A 183 -9.46 -18.88 15.20
C GLU A 183 -10.84 -18.57 14.60
N GLY A 184 -11.45 -19.58 13.96
CA GLY A 184 -12.75 -19.44 13.29
C GLY A 184 -12.76 -18.62 12.00
N VAL A 185 -11.63 -17.99 11.61
CA VAL A 185 -11.52 -17.20 10.38
C VAL A 185 -10.64 -17.89 9.34
N GLY A 186 -9.46 -18.39 9.74
CA GLY A 186 -8.52 -19.00 8.79
C GLY A 186 -7.07 -19.00 9.25
N GLU A 187 -6.18 -19.35 8.34
CA GLU A 187 -4.75 -19.41 8.60
C GLU A 187 -3.92 -19.25 7.33
N GLY A 188 -2.65 -18.86 7.51
CA GLY A 188 -1.59 -18.90 6.50
C GLY A 188 -0.38 -19.66 7.05
N ARG A 189 0.18 -20.54 6.24
CA ARG A 189 1.40 -21.31 6.54
C ARG A 189 2.49 -20.94 5.56
N GLY A 190 3.61 -20.47 6.08
CA GLY A 190 4.79 -20.13 5.30
C GLY A 190 5.88 -21.20 5.43
N ASP A 191 6.56 -21.46 4.32
CA ASP A 191 7.84 -22.17 4.29
C ASP A 191 8.78 -21.47 3.30
N THR A 192 10.03 -21.92 3.23
CA THR A 192 11.00 -21.46 2.24
C THR A 192 10.56 -21.86 0.83
N LEU A 193 11.08 -21.14 -0.17
CA LEU A 193 11.13 -21.69 -1.52
C LEU A 193 12.00 -22.96 -1.51
N LYS A 194 11.83 -23.84 -2.50
CA LYS A 194 12.62 -25.06 -2.65
C LYS A 194 13.31 -25.06 -4.01
N ASN A 195 14.54 -25.56 -4.06
CA ASN A 195 15.21 -25.87 -5.32
C ASN A 195 14.41 -26.98 -6.04
N PRO A 196 13.99 -26.79 -7.31
CA PRO A 196 13.16 -27.76 -8.00
C PRO A 196 13.87 -29.08 -8.33
N VAL A 197 15.20 -29.11 -8.30
CA VAL A 197 16.02 -30.30 -8.60
C VAL A 197 16.37 -31.04 -7.31
N THR A 198 16.85 -30.35 -6.28
CA THR A 198 17.35 -30.98 -5.04
C THR A 198 16.30 -31.06 -3.93
N GLY A 199 15.26 -30.24 -3.97
CA GLY A 199 14.28 -30.10 -2.89
C GLY A 199 14.78 -29.32 -1.67
N GLU A 200 16.03 -28.86 -1.68
CA GLU A 200 16.61 -28.10 -0.57
C GLU A 200 16.02 -26.70 -0.44
N ASP A 201 16.13 -26.11 0.76
CA ASP A 201 15.70 -24.74 1.03
C ASP A 201 16.42 -23.76 0.10
N HIS A 202 15.64 -22.97 -0.65
CA HIS A 202 16.12 -21.89 -1.50
C HIS A 202 15.73 -20.56 -0.85
N LEU A 203 16.71 -19.85 -0.30
CA LEU A 203 16.49 -18.63 0.46
C LEU A 203 16.63 -17.41 -0.46
N VAL A 204 15.57 -16.61 -0.55
CA VAL A 204 15.52 -15.39 -1.37
C VAL A 204 15.01 -14.24 -0.52
N ASP A 205 15.78 -13.17 -0.42
CA ASP A 205 15.38 -11.91 0.19
C ASP A 205 15.20 -10.87 -0.91
N VAL A 206 14.19 -10.01 -0.77
CA VAL A 206 14.01 -8.83 -1.61
C VAL A 206 14.34 -7.60 -0.80
N VAL A 207 15.17 -6.73 -1.35
CA VAL A 207 15.48 -5.42 -0.77
C VAL A 207 14.87 -4.34 -1.65
N LEU A 208 13.99 -3.54 -1.05
CA LEU A 208 13.37 -2.38 -1.65
C LEU A 208 13.85 -1.14 -0.90
N ASP A 209 14.94 -0.52 -1.35
CA ASP A 209 15.56 0.63 -0.66
C ASP A 209 14.58 1.76 -0.33
N ARG A 210 13.55 1.93 -1.18
CA ARG A 210 12.47 2.91 -1.01
C ARG A 210 11.09 2.24 -1.00
N GLY A 211 11.02 1.00 -0.54
CA GLY A 211 9.75 0.28 -0.38
C GLY A 211 8.88 0.97 0.64
N PHE A 212 7.60 1.15 0.32
CA PHE A 212 6.65 1.90 1.18
C PHE A 212 5.91 0.99 2.17
N ILE A 213 5.81 -0.32 1.90
CA ILE A 213 5.24 -1.31 2.84
C ILE A 213 6.35 -1.89 3.72
N TRP A 214 7.47 -2.27 3.12
CA TRP A 214 8.66 -2.79 3.79
C TRP A 214 9.89 -2.58 2.91
N THR A 215 11.07 -2.54 3.50
CA THR A 215 12.34 -2.35 2.79
C THR A 215 13.14 -3.65 2.63
N ARG A 216 12.82 -4.67 3.44
CA ARG A 216 13.35 -6.02 3.28
C ARG A 216 12.26 -7.06 3.50
N GLY A 217 12.06 -7.91 2.51
CA GLY A 217 11.11 -9.01 2.53
C GLY A 217 11.83 -10.36 2.48
N GLU A 218 11.52 -11.22 3.42
CA GLU A 218 11.95 -12.61 3.45
C GLU A 218 10.98 -13.48 2.64
N CYS A 219 11.31 -13.80 1.38
CA CYS A 219 10.41 -14.52 0.48
C CYS A 219 10.37 -16.03 0.76
N GLY A 220 9.20 -16.61 0.53
CA GLY A 220 8.93 -18.03 0.67
C GLY A 220 7.76 -18.50 -0.20
N ALA A 221 7.39 -19.77 -0.01
CA ALA A 221 6.17 -20.35 -0.54
C ALA A 221 5.17 -20.52 0.60
N GLY A 222 3.94 -20.03 0.42
CA GLY A 222 2.92 -20.16 1.45
C GLY A 222 1.60 -20.69 0.90
N SER A 223 0.78 -21.19 1.81
CA SER A 223 -0.60 -21.54 1.56
C SER A 223 -1.47 -20.87 2.60
N PHE A 224 -2.61 -20.33 2.19
CA PHE A 224 -3.53 -19.66 3.10
C PHE A 224 -4.98 -19.87 2.68
N GLN A 225 -5.86 -19.84 3.67
CA GLN A 225 -7.29 -19.71 3.49
C GLN A 225 -7.87 -18.89 4.64
N ALA A 226 -8.77 -17.96 4.33
CA ALA A 226 -9.48 -17.20 5.34
C ALA A 226 -10.84 -16.76 4.83
N SER A 227 -11.85 -16.75 5.71
CA SER A 227 -13.21 -16.31 5.40
C SER A 227 -13.82 -15.56 6.59
N ALA A 228 -14.32 -14.35 6.35
CA ALA A 228 -15.04 -13.56 7.35
C ALA A 228 -15.92 -12.51 6.66
N ALA A 229 -17.05 -12.14 7.28
CA ALA A 229 -17.96 -11.09 6.80
C ALA A 229 -18.28 -11.18 5.29
N GLY A 230 -18.51 -12.40 4.76
CA GLY A 230 -18.82 -12.64 3.35
C GLY A 230 -17.65 -12.49 2.36
N LEU A 231 -16.43 -12.27 2.86
CA LEU A 231 -15.20 -12.24 2.07
C LEU A 231 -14.37 -13.50 2.32
N SER A 232 -14.01 -14.20 1.25
CA SER A 232 -13.15 -15.39 1.28
C SER A 232 -11.94 -15.21 0.37
N VAL A 233 -10.77 -15.60 0.87
CA VAL A 233 -9.51 -15.60 0.13
C VAL A 233 -8.76 -16.90 0.40
N ALA A 234 -8.14 -17.46 -0.63
CA ALA A 234 -7.29 -18.63 -0.49
C ALA A 234 -6.30 -18.73 -1.66
N ALA A 235 -5.15 -19.33 -1.39
CA ALA A 235 -4.23 -19.81 -2.40
C ALA A 235 -3.32 -20.89 -1.82
N GLU A 236 -2.85 -21.78 -2.67
CA GLU A 236 -1.93 -22.86 -2.31
C GLU A 236 -0.59 -22.63 -2.99
N ARG A 237 0.50 -22.84 -2.24
CA ARG A 237 1.88 -22.77 -2.74
C ARG A 237 2.13 -21.49 -3.57
N SER A 238 1.70 -20.35 -3.04
CA SER A 238 1.76 -19.03 -3.64
C SER A 238 2.78 -18.14 -2.93
N ASN A 239 2.82 -16.86 -3.30
CA ASN A 239 3.72 -15.88 -2.70
C ASN A 239 3.49 -15.75 -1.19
N TRP A 240 4.58 -15.83 -0.44
CA TRP A 240 4.64 -15.61 0.99
C TRP A 240 5.84 -14.72 1.30
N ILE A 241 5.62 -13.67 2.08
CA ILE A 241 6.68 -12.75 2.50
C ILE A 241 6.52 -12.48 3.99
N TYR A 242 7.58 -12.78 4.74
CA TYR A 242 7.76 -12.29 6.09
C TYR A 242 8.59 -11.01 6.07
N TYR A 243 8.26 -10.02 6.88
CA TYR A 243 9.04 -8.77 6.93
C TYR A 243 8.97 -8.09 8.29
N GLN A 244 9.93 -7.21 8.55
CA GLN A 244 9.79 -6.19 9.58
C GLN A 244 9.24 -4.93 8.93
N PHE A 245 8.37 -4.21 9.64
CA PHE A 245 7.85 -2.93 9.20
C PHE A 245 8.09 -1.83 10.24
N GLU A 246 8.25 -0.62 9.75
CA GLU A 246 8.24 0.63 10.50
C GLU A 246 7.45 1.64 9.68
N TRP A 247 6.30 2.06 10.22
CA TRP A 247 5.34 2.92 9.55
C TRP A 247 5.02 4.12 10.43
N SER A 248 4.81 5.28 9.82
CA SER A 248 4.42 6.49 10.54
C SER A 248 3.80 7.52 9.59
N ASN A 249 3.11 8.50 10.17
CA ASN A 249 2.73 9.75 9.49
C ASN A 249 3.59 10.95 9.93
N ALA A 250 4.71 10.69 10.60
CA ALA A 250 5.71 11.70 10.90
C ALA A 250 6.67 11.79 9.71
N ALA A 251 6.83 13.01 9.18
CA ALA A 251 7.79 13.32 8.13
C ALA A 251 9.24 13.22 8.62
#